data_AF-A0A954YMW7-F1
#
_entry.id   AF-A0A954YMW7-F1
#
_cell.length_a   1.000
_cell.length_b   1.000
_cell.length_c   1.000
_cell.angle_alpha   90.00
_cell.angle_beta   90.00
_cell.angle_gamma   90.00
#
_symmetry.space_group_name_H-M   'P 1'
#
loop_
_entity.id
_entity.type
_entity.pdbx_description
1 polymer ?
#
loop_
_entity_poly.entity_id
_entity_poly.type
_entity_poly.pdbx_seq_one_letter_code
_entity_poly.pdbx_strand_id
1 'polypeptide(L)'
;MFRLRRFIVVALLSGFALSHTCAAEYSKLWGQSGELWRADGRLPDFSFAGYRRGEAETPHVNVAADVTNFGANGSDDKDDTAAFQQAIAETDTGAIFVPAGRYLVSDLLEINKPNVVLRGAGSEKSILYFPVGLEDVRPNMGETTTGRPTSNYSWSGGFVWIKGSDRAPRQAQITAAADRGAHVLAVDEPGRLKSGQDVRLVLRDDERQSLVRYLYQGDTGPTQELQKRHRLTSFVARVVSVAGQTVTIDRPLPFDVRPEWRPELVAFEPSVREVGIESLGFEFPNRPYAGHFTERGANAIAMSGVRDCWARDIRIHNSDSGIFVTGTFCTVENVVFTSERVRDKQRHSTGHHGIQVTGDDNLVRRFDFQTRFIHDLTVAHCRGNVFGDGRGEDLSLDHHKYAPYANLFTNLDAGAGTQLWICGGGAALGKNTAAWATFWNIRAKRPLAWPPASFCPERVNLVGLTTEQPSVLQDDGRWFEAIAPSELTPQNLWEAQRGRRVGN
;
A
#
# COMPACT_ATOMS: atom_id res chain seq x y z
N MET A 1 -13.50 -65.89 58.02
CA MET A 1 -12.97 -64.51 57.98
C MET A 1 -13.48 -63.83 56.72
N PHE A 2 -14.12 -62.68 56.89
CA PHE A 2 -14.72 -61.82 55.87
C PHE A 2 -13.79 -61.49 54.71
N ARG A 3 -14.33 -61.38 53.48
CA ARG A 3 -14.14 -60.21 52.60
C ARG A 3 -15.09 -60.22 51.40
N LEU A 4 -16.15 -59.43 51.54
CA LEU A 4 -17.06 -58.96 50.50
C LEU A 4 -16.26 -58.05 49.53
N ARG A 5 -16.10 -58.42 48.26
CA ARG A 5 -15.54 -57.53 47.23
C ARG A 5 -16.68 -56.74 46.59
N ARG A 6 -16.68 -55.43 46.84
CA ARG A 6 -17.59 -54.45 46.25
C ARG A 6 -17.30 -54.29 44.76
N PHE A 7 -18.36 -54.30 43.95
CA PHE A 7 -18.35 -53.86 42.56
C PHE A 7 -18.10 -52.34 42.51
N ILE A 8 -17.11 -51.91 41.71
CA ILE A 8 -16.98 -50.52 41.27
C ILE A 8 -17.34 -50.52 39.79
N VAL A 9 -18.55 -50.03 39.48
CA VAL A 9 -18.93 -49.67 38.11
C VAL A 9 -18.37 -48.27 37.86
N VAL A 10 -17.32 -48.18 37.05
CA VAL A 10 -16.82 -46.90 36.54
C VAL A 10 -17.74 -46.49 35.40
N ALA A 11 -18.62 -45.52 35.65
CA ALA A 11 -19.40 -44.87 34.61
C ALA A 11 -18.46 -43.98 33.77
N LEU A 12 -18.16 -44.40 32.55
CA LEU A 12 -17.51 -43.58 31.53
C LEU A 12 -18.50 -42.50 31.08
N LEU A 13 -18.40 -41.31 31.66
CA LEU A 13 -19.03 -40.10 31.14
C LEU A 13 -18.25 -39.66 29.89
N SER A 14 -18.69 -40.12 28.73
CA SER A 14 -18.29 -39.59 27.43
C SER A 14 -18.81 -38.15 27.31
N GLY A 15 -17.97 -37.18 27.66
CA GLY A 15 -18.23 -35.77 27.41
C GLY A 15 -18.21 -35.52 25.90
N PHE A 16 -19.39 -35.31 25.32
CA PHE A 16 -19.51 -34.72 23.99
C PHE A 16 -18.99 -33.28 24.07
N ALA A 17 -17.77 -33.06 23.58
CA ALA A 17 -17.32 -31.72 23.25
C ALA A 17 -18.19 -31.23 22.08
N LEU A 18 -19.18 -30.39 22.38
CA LEU A 18 -19.89 -29.60 21.39
C LEU A 18 -18.87 -28.62 20.79
N SER A 19 -18.18 -29.06 19.74
CA SER A 19 -17.48 -28.16 18.83
C SER A 19 -18.53 -27.22 18.23
N HIS A 20 -18.61 -26.01 18.78
CA HIS A 20 -19.38 -24.93 18.19
C HIS A 20 -18.69 -24.60 16.87
N THR A 21 -19.17 -25.17 15.76
CA THR A 21 -18.88 -24.64 14.44
C THR A 21 -19.55 -23.27 14.40
N CYS A 22 -18.79 -22.21 14.66
CA CYS A 22 -19.33 -20.87 14.47
C CYS A 22 -19.69 -20.73 13.00
N ALA A 23 -20.94 -20.37 12.73
CA ALA A 23 -21.43 -20.25 11.37
C ALA A 23 -20.73 -19.06 10.70
N ALA A 24 -20.32 -19.24 9.44
CA ALA A 24 -19.80 -18.12 8.66
C ALA A 24 -20.87 -17.01 8.57
N GLU A 25 -20.47 -15.79 8.85
CA GLU A 25 -21.29 -14.59 8.71
C GLU A 25 -20.85 -13.79 7.48
N TYR A 26 -21.83 -13.27 6.74
CA TYR A 26 -21.61 -12.54 5.50
C TYR A 26 -22.00 -11.08 5.67
N SER A 27 -21.10 -10.19 5.26
CA SER A 27 -21.36 -8.75 5.28
C SER A 27 -22.55 -8.38 4.39
N LYS A 28 -23.36 -7.41 4.82
CA LYS A 28 -24.43 -6.81 4.01
C LYS A 28 -23.92 -5.99 2.83
N LEU A 29 -22.61 -5.68 2.75
CA LEU A 29 -22.00 -5.03 1.57
C LEU A 29 -21.53 -6.02 0.51
N TRP A 30 -21.26 -7.26 0.89
CA TRP A 30 -20.70 -8.27 -0.01
C TRP A 30 -21.72 -9.38 -0.31
N GLY A 31 -22.41 -9.88 0.70
CA GLY A 31 -23.21 -11.10 0.62
C GLY A 31 -22.33 -12.36 0.67
N GLN A 32 -22.85 -13.48 0.20
CA GLN A 32 -22.13 -14.75 0.23
C GLN A 32 -21.03 -14.82 -0.83
N SER A 33 -21.27 -14.26 -2.00
CA SER A 33 -20.43 -14.40 -3.19
C SER A 33 -20.26 -13.07 -3.95
N GLY A 34 -20.51 -11.94 -3.29
CA GLY A 34 -20.43 -10.61 -3.91
C GLY A 34 -21.72 -10.19 -4.62
N GLU A 35 -22.83 -10.88 -4.41
CA GLU A 35 -24.13 -10.59 -5.03
C GLU A 35 -24.75 -9.27 -4.58
N LEU A 36 -24.35 -8.76 -3.41
CA LEU A 36 -24.78 -7.46 -2.89
C LEU A 36 -23.82 -6.32 -3.27
N TRP A 37 -22.63 -6.67 -3.77
CA TRP A 37 -21.60 -5.70 -4.07
C TRP A 37 -21.87 -4.98 -5.40
N ARG A 38 -21.73 -3.65 -5.36
CA ARG A 38 -21.72 -2.79 -6.55
C ARG A 38 -20.53 -1.85 -6.49
N ALA A 39 -19.77 -1.75 -7.59
CA ALA A 39 -18.59 -0.90 -7.68
C ALA A 39 -18.89 0.62 -7.58
N ASP A 40 -20.11 1.02 -7.96
CA ASP A 40 -20.64 2.38 -7.81
C ASP A 40 -21.23 2.66 -6.42
N GLY A 41 -21.35 1.63 -5.58
CA GLY A 41 -21.83 1.71 -4.21
C GLY A 41 -20.77 2.20 -3.22
N ARG A 42 -21.05 2.04 -1.92
CA ARG A 42 -20.12 2.50 -0.87
C ARG A 42 -18.85 1.66 -0.76
N LEU A 43 -18.84 0.44 -1.31
CA LEU A 43 -17.69 -0.47 -1.33
C LEU A 43 -16.97 -0.39 -2.69
N PRO A 44 -15.82 0.30 -2.79
CA PRO A 44 -15.12 0.47 -4.07
C PRO A 44 -14.65 -0.85 -4.68
N ASP A 45 -14.29 -0.80 -5.96
CA ASP A 45 -13.62 -1.89 -6.65
C ASP A 45 -12.10 -1.81 -6.47
N PHE A 46 -11.58 -2.66 -5.58
CA PHE A 46 -10.16 -2.79 -5.29
C PHE A 46 -9.49 -3.86 -6.16
N SER A 47 -10.23 -4.61 -6.97
CA SER A 47 -9.72 -5.78 -7.70
C SER A 47 -8.59 -5.45 -8.69
N PHE A 48 -8.42 -4.19 -9.06
CA PHE A 48 -7.37 -3.68 -9.95
C PHE A 48 -6.05 -3.37 -9.23
N ALA A 49 -5.98 -3.49 -7.91
CA ALA A 49 -4.75 -3.20 -7.18
C ALA A 49 -3.66 -4.26 -7.45
N GLY A 50 -2.43 -3.79 -7.66
CA GLY A 50 -1.24 -4.63 -7.81
C GLY A 50 -0.82 -4.90 -9.25
N TYR A 51 0.23 -5.72 -9.39
CA TYR A 51 0.92 -6.04 -10.64
C TYR A 51 -0.05 -6.34 -11.79
N ARG A 52 0.14 -5.65 -12.92
CA ARG A 52 -0.71 -5.73 -14.11
C ARG A 52 -2.19 -5.57 -13.79
N ARG A 53 -2.51 -4.56 -12.98
CA ARG A 53 -3.87 -4.30 -12.48
C ARG A 53 -4.47 -5.49 -11.73
N GLY A 54 -3.67 -6.22 -10.97
CA GLY A 54 -4.11 -7.46 -10.30
C GLY A 54 -4.51 -8.59 -11.25
N GLU A 55 -4.20 -8.53 -12.55
CA GLU A 55 -4.58 -9.60 -13.51
C GLU A 55 -3.60 -10.77 -13.51
N ALA A 56 -2.39 -10.59 -12.95
CA ALA A 56 -1.35 -11.61 -12.93
C ALA A 56 -0.61 -11.62 -11.59
N GLU A 57 0.06 -12.73 -11.30
CA GLU A 57 1.06 -12.78 -10.24
C GLU A 57 2.38 -12.14 -10.71
N THR A 58 3.21 -11.71 -9.75
CA THR A 58 4.55 -11.21 -10.03
C THR A 58 5.42 -12.33 -10.64
N PRO A 59 6.11 -12.08 -11.77
CA PRO A 59 6.74 -13.15 -12.54
C PRO A 59 7.97 -13.74 -11.82
N HIS A 60 8.40 -14.91 -12.26
CA HIS A 60 9.75 -15.39 -12.01
C HIS A 60 10.61 -15.10 -13.24
N VAL A 61 11.61 -14.23 -13.10
CA VAL A 61 12.46 -13.79 -14.22
C VAL A 61 13.74 -14.63 -14.27
N ASN A 62 14.14 -15.10 -15.45
CA ASN A 62 15.36 -15.89 -15.62
C ASN A 62 16.62 -15.07 -15.29
N VAL A 63 17.64 -15.71 -14.71
CA VAL A 63 18.94 -15.07 -14.46
C VAL A 63 19.58 -14.71 -15.80
N ALA A 64 20.01 -13.46 -15.94
CA ALA A 64 20.79 -12.97 -17.09
C ALA A 64 22.23 -12.62 -16.69
N ALA A 65 22.46 -12.26 -15.43
CA ALA A 65 23.76 -11.85 -14.91
C ALA A 65 23.93 -12.29 -13.45
N ASP A 66 25.17 -12.41 -13.00
CA ASP A 66 25.53 -12.65 -11.60
C ASP A 66 26.44 -11.50 -11.16
N VAL A 67 26.14 -10.86 -10.02
CA VAL A 67 26.88 -9.69 -9.54
C VAL A 67 28.35 -10.00 -9.25
N THR A 68 28.70 -11.26 -8.96
CA THR A 68 30.09 -11.69 -8.74
C THR A 68 30.95 -11.63 -9.99
N ASN A 69 30.34 -11.72 -11.19
CA ASN A 69 31.06 -11.51 -12.46
C ASN A 69 31.51 -10.06 -12.65
N PHE A 70 30.95 -9.12 -11.87
CA PHE A 70 31.32 -7.71 -11.85
C PHE A 70 32.23 -7.37 -10.67
N GLY A 71 32.65 -8.38 -9.89
CA GLY A 71 33.61 -8.23 -8.79
C GLY A 71 33.00 -8.07 -7.40
N ALA A 72 31.68 -8.20 -7.24
CA ALA A 72 31.06 -8.18 -5.92
C ALA A 72 31.46 -9.44 -5.12
N ASN A 73 31.74 -9.27 -3.83
CA ASN A 73 32.16 -10.34 -2.93
C ASN A 73 31.55 -10.18 -1.52
N GLY A 74 30.36 -10.74 -1.31
CA GLY A 74 29.69 -10.72 -0.02
C GLY A 74 30.32 -11.60 1.07
N SER A 75 31.59 -11.99 0.93
CA SER A 75 32.38 -12.70 1.95
C SER A 75 33.55 -11.87 2.50
N ASP A 76 33.77 -10.67 1.97
CA ASP A 76 34.74 -9.71 2.50
C ASP A 76 34.05 -8.41 2.96
N ASP A 77 34.82 -7.49 3.54
CA ASP A 77 34.33 -6.19 4.04
C ASP A 77 34.60 -5.04 3.05
N LYS A 78 34.82 -5.33 1.76
CA LYS A 78 35.07 -4.30 0.75
C LYS A 78 33.76 -3.78 0.17
N ASP A 79 33.82 -2.58 -0.37
CA ASP A 79 32.67 -1.95 -1.00
C ASP A 79 32.36 -2.56 -2.37
N ASP A 80 31.18 -3.16 -2.47
CA ASP A 80 30.65 -3.82 -3.66
C ASP A 80 29.86 -2.88 -4.58
N THR A 81 29.67 -1.62 -4.17
CA THR A 81 28.83 -0.64 -4.89
C THR A 81 29.08 -0.60 -6.39
N ALA A 82 30.35 -0.50 -6.80
CA ALA A 82 30.71 -0.39 -8.20
C ALA A 82 30.30 -1.65 -9.01
N ALA A 83 30.44 -2.83 -8.41
CA ALA A 83 30.06 -4.09 -9.05
C ALA A 83 28.54 -4.17 -9.26
N PHE A 84 27.75 -3.77 -8.26
CA PHE A 84 26.28 -3.70 -8.39
C PHE A 84 25.85 -2.68 -9.44
N GLN A 85 26.41 -1.47 -9.39
CA GLN A 85 26.10 -0.42 -10.37
C GLN A 85 26.46 -0.85 -11.80
N GLN A 86 27.60 -1.52 -11.99
CA GLN A 86 28.00 -2.06 -13.29
C GLN A 86 27.07 -3.18 -13.76
N ALA A 87 26.70 -4.13 -12.88
CA ALA A 87 25.76 -5.19 -13.21
C ALA A 87 24.40 -4.63 -13.65
N ILE A 88 23.90 -3.59 -12.96
CA ILE A 88 22.67 -2.88 -13.33
C ILE A 88 22.85 -2.17 -14.67
N ALA A 89 23.98 -1.49 -14.90
CA ALA A 89 24.23 -0.78 -16.15
C ALA A 89 24.29 -1.72 -17.36
N GLU A 90 24.95 -2.87 -17.24
CA GLU A 90 25.21 -3.80 -18.36
C GLU A 90 24.09 -4.82 -18.61
N THR A 91 23.17 -5.03 -17.67
CA THR A 91 22.04 -5.96 -17.87
C THR A 91 20.85 -5.26 -18.51
N ASP A 92 20.53 -5.58 -19.78
CA ASP A 92 19.39 -4.97 -20.48
C ASP A 92 18.03 -5.55 -20.08
N THR A 93 17.97 -6.85 -19.80
CA THR A 93 16.76 -7.59 -19.44
C THR A 93 17.12 -8.84 -18.66
N GLY A 94 16.28 -9.22 -17.71
CA GLY A 94 16.46 -10.41 -16.89
C GLY A 94 16.86 -10.10 -15.45
N ALA A 95 17.06 -11.16 -14.67
CA ALA A 95 17.46 -11.04 -13.28
C ALA A 95 18.98 -10.99 -13.12
N ILE A 96 19.46 -10.01 -12.36
CA ILE A 96 20.80 -9.94 -11.80
C ILE A 96 20.77 -10.71 -10.50
N PHE A 97 21.45 -11.86 -10.48
CA PHE A 97 21.53 -12.72 -9.31
C PHE A 97 22.58 -12.21 -8.33
N VAL A 98 22.22 -12.21 -7.05
CA VAL A 98 23.07 -11.88 -5.91
C VAL A 98 23.21 -13.17 -5.08
N PRO A 99 24.35 -13.87 -5.15
CA PRO A 99 24.57 -15.07 -4.35
C PRO A 99 24.46 -14.81 -2.84
N ALA A 100 24.40 -15.87 -2.04
CA ALA A 100 24.44 -15.73 -0.59
C ALA A 100 25.72 -15.03 -0.13
N GLY A 101 25.61 -14.11 0.83
CA GLY A 101 26.68 -13.25 1.28
C GLY A 101 26.13 -11.96 1.89
N ARG A 102 27.00 -11.19 2.54
CA ARG A 102 26.71 -9.87 3.07
C ARG A 102 27.56 -8.84 2.34
N TYR A 103 26.93 -8.07 1.48
CA TYR A 103 27.57 -7.15 0.54
C TYR A 103 27.54 -5.74 1.11
N LEU A 104 28.69 -5.09 1.25
CA LEU A 104 28.76 -3.71 1.68
C LEU A 104 28.46 -2.81 0.49
N VAL A 105 27.44 -1.98 0.60
CA VAL A 105 27.05 -1.01 -0.43
C VAL A 105 27.00 0.38 0.19
N SER A 106 27.87 1.28 -0.26
CA SER A 106 28.02 2.62 0.31
C SER A 106 27.35 3.74 -0.53
N ASP A 107 26.82 3.43 -1.72
CA ASP A 107 26.10 4.38 -2.59
C ASP A 107 24.75 3.79 -3.09
N LEU A 108 23.94 4.59 -3.78
CA LEU A 108 22.67 4.19 -4.36
C LEU A 108 22.83 3.19 -5.50
N LEU A 109 21.89 2.24 -5.56
CA LEU A 109 21.65 1.33 -6.67
C LEU A 109 20.36 1.77 -7.39
N GLU A 110 20.50 2.65 -8.39
CA GLU A 110 19.37 3.14 -9.17
C GLU A 110 19.08 2.26 -10.39
N ILE A 111 17.84 1.79 -10.54
CA ILE A 111 17.34 1.08 -11.72
C ILE A 111 16.38 2.01 -12.46
N ASN A 112 16.83 2.54 -13.59
CA ASN A 112 16.11 3.56 -14.39
C ASN A 112 15.67 3.06 -15.78
N LYS A 113 15.66 1.73 -15.97
CA LYS A 113 15.27 1.03 -17.20
C LYS A 113 14.31 -0.13 -16.88
N PRO A 114 13.47 -0.55 -17.84
CA PRO A 114 12.50 -1.62 -17.62
C PRO A 114 13.15 -3.01 -17.64
N ASN A 115 12.40 -4.04 -17.24
CA ASN A 115 12.70 -5.47 -17.40
C ASN A 115 13.93 -6.02 -16.65
N VAL A 116 14.47 -5.28 -15.68
CA VAL A 116 15.59 -5.72 -14.84
C VAL A 116 15.07 -6.15 -13.48
N VAL A 117 15.58 -7.26 -12.95
CA VAL A 117 15.27 -7.70 -11.58
C VAL A 117 16.55 -7.82 -10.78
N LEU A 118 16.61 -7.28 -9.57
CA LEU A 118 17.68 -7.58 -8.62
C LEU A 118 17.20 -8.69 -7.69
N ARG A 119 17.79 -9.89 -7.79
CA ARG A 119 17.35 -11.07 -7.04
C ARG A 119 18.47 -11.67 -6.19
N GLY A 120 18.22 -11.82 -4.89
CA GLY A 120 19.09 -12.61 -4.01
C GLY A 120 18.77 -14.11 -3.95
N ALA A 121 19.60 -14.86 -3.23
CA ALA A 121 19.41 -16.29 -2.96
C ALA A 121 18.38 -16.57 -1.83
N GLY A 122 17.80 -15.51 -1.24
CA GLY A 122 16.86 -15.53 -0.13
C GLY A 122 17.09 -14.33 0.80
N SER A 123 16.01 -13.78 1.36
CA SER A 123 16.06 -12.55 2.18
C SER A 123 16.91 -12.63 3.46
N GLU A 124 17.22 -13.83 3.93
CA GLU A 124 18.13 -14.07 5.06
C GLU A 124 19.53 -14.57 4.63
N LYS A 125 19.77 -14.70 3.32
CA LYS A 125 21.01 -15.25 2.75
C LYS A 125 21.82 -14.22 1.99
N SER A 126 21.15 -13.35 1.22
CA SER A 126 21.78 -12.30 0.43
C SER A 126 21.44 -10.96 1.06
N ILE A 127 22.39 -10.41 1.82
CA ILE A 127 22.19 -9.20 2.62
C ILE A 127 22.93 -8.03 1.97
N LEU A 128 22.23 -6.95 1.67
CA LEU A 128 22.80 -5.66 1.32
C LEU A 128 22.96 -4.83 2.60
N TYR A 129 24.19 -4.56 2.98
CA TYR A 129 24.52 -3.76 4.15
C TYR A 129 24.94 -2.35 3.76
N PHE A 130 24.21 -1.36 4.29
CA PHE A 130 24.45 0.06 4.00
C PHE A 130 25.02 0.77 5.23
N PRO A 131 26.34 1.06 5.30
CA PRO A 131 26.99 1.56 6.52
C PRO A 131 26.70 3.04 6.82
N VAL A 132 26.12 3.76 5.86
CA VAL A 132 25.84 5.21 5.90
C VAL A 132 24.37 5.48 5.59
N GLY A 133 23.88 6.69 5.87
CA GLY A 133 22.54 7.12 5.47
C GLY A 133 22.56 7.80 4.11
N LEU A 134 21.42 7.82 3.39
CA LEU A 134 21.30 8.52 2.11
C LEU A 134 21.71 10.00 2.17
N GLU A 135 21.53 10.68 3.31
CA GLU A 135 21.97 12.07 3.49
C GLU A 135 23.50 12.21 3.43
N ASP A 136 24.26 11.19 3.83
CA ASP A 136 25.72 11.19 3.74
C ASP A 136 26.20 10.93 2.30
N VAL A 137 25.42 10.18 1.53
CA VAL A 137 25.72 9.77 0.16
C VAL A 137 25.32 10.84 -0.86
N ARG A 138 24.09 11.35 -0.72
CA ARG A 138 23.51 12.37 -1.59
C ARG A 138 22.71 13.37 -0.74
N PRO A 139 23.36 14.40 -0.19
CA PRO A 139 22.71 15.37 0.69
C PRO A 139 21.43 15.97 0.10
N ASN A 140 20.36 15.99 0.90
CA ASN A 140 19.04 16.45 0.49
C ASN A 140 18.24 16.99 1.69
N MET A 141 18.81 17.98 2.38
CA MET A 141 18.14 18.68 3.47
C MET A 141 16.89 19.44 3.01
N GLY A 142 15.88 19.43 3.87
CA GLY A 142 14.65 20.19 3.75
C GLY A 142 14.13 20.58 5.13
N GLU A 143 12.81 20.72 5.23
CA GLU A 143 12.15 21.08 6.48
C GLU A 143 10.76 20.45 6.58
N THR A 144 10.29 20.26 7.80
CA THR A 144 8.91 19.84 8.07
C THR A 144 7.93 20.96 7.69
N THR A 145 6.63 20.66 7.69
CA THR A 145 5.57 21.68 7.53
C THR A 145 5.59 22.78 8.60
N THR A 146 6.29 22.56 9.72
CA THR A 146 6.47 23.55 10.79
C THR A 146 7.81 24.28 10.70
N GLY A 147 8.57 24.11 9.62
CA GLY A 147 9.88 24.73 9.41
C GLY A 147 11.02 24.10 10.23
N ARG A 148 10.86 22.90 10.79
CA ARG A 148 11.95 22.20 11.49
C ARG A 148 12.90 21.61 10.43
N PRO A 149 14.21 21.96 10.42
CA PRO A 149 15.16 21.34 9.50
C PRO A 149 15.21 19.83 9.68
N THR A 150 15.21 19.10 8.57
CA THR A 150 15.26 17.64 8.55
C THR A 150 15.72 17.15 7.17
N SER A 151 16.14 15.89 7.04
CA SER A 151 16.44 15.31 5.73
C SER A 151 15.15 15.02 4.97
N ASN A 152 15.09 15.30 3.67
CA ASN A 152 13.97 14.87 2.82
C ASN A 152 13.90 13.33 2.69
N TYR A 153 14.94 12.61 3.09
CA TYR A 153 14.90 11.15 3.23
C TYR A 153 14.07 10.68 4.43
N SER A 154 13.53 11.59 5.25
CA SER A 154 12.54 11.23 6.27
C SER A 154 11.22 10.73 5.66
N TRP A 155 10.96 10.98 4.37
CA TRP A 155 9.71 10.59 3.67
C TRP A 155 9.93 10.26 2.18
N SER A 156 11.16 9.96 1.77
CA SER A 156 11.47 9.64 0.38
C SER A 156 12.75 8.82 0.22
N GLY A 157 12.98 8.31 -0.99
CA GLY A 157 14.23 7.67 -1.38
C GLY A 157 14.47 6.29 -0.75
N GLY A 158 15.39 5.55 -1.35
CA GLY A 158 15.84 4.24 -0.89
C GLY A 158 17.20 3.97 -1.49
N PHE A 159 18.01 3.15 -0.81
CA PHE A 159 19.32 2.74 -1.34
C PHE A 159 19.18 1.92 -2.62
N VAL A 160 18.14 1.07 -2.72
CA VAL A 160 17.76 0.46 -3.99
C VAL A 160 16.54 1.20 -4.54
N TRP A 161 16.73 1.93 -5.65
CA TRP A 161 15.73 2.85 -6.16
C TRP A 161 15.34 2.52 -7.60
N ILE A 162 14.12 2.02 -7.78
CA ILE A 162 13.50 1.92 -9.10
C ILE A 162 12.91 3.28 -9.46
N LYS A 163 13.48 3.93 -10.47
CA LYS A 163 13.20 5.33 -10.78
C LYS A 163 12.81 5.52 -12.23
N GLY A 164 11.53 5.70 -12.46
CA GLY A 164 10.95 6.04 -13.76
C GLY A 164 10.57 7.51 -13.89
N SER A 165 10.02 7.81 -15.05
CA SER A 165 9.36 9.07 -15.36
C SER A 165 8.03 8.75 -16.04
N ASP A 166 7.00 9.55 -15.79
CA ASP A 166 5.68 9.34 -16.39
C ASP A 166 5.28 10.61 -17.12
N ARG A 167 5.53 10.62 -18.44
CA ARG A 167 5.13 11.74 -19.30
C ARG A 167 3.62 11.64 -19.49
N ALA A 168 2.92 12.72 -19.16
CA ALA A 168 1.46 12.77 -19.21
C ALA A 168 0.97 13.85 -20.20
N PRO A 169 1.30 13.76 -21.50
CA PRO A 169 0.77 14.69 -22.49
C PRO A 169 -0.76 14.56 -22.58
N ARG A 170 -1.44 15.70 -22.74
CA ARG A 170 -2.89 15.76 -22.92
C ARG A 170 -3.30 15.00 -24.19
N GLN A 171 -4.29 14.13 -24.03
CA GLN A 171 -4.90 13.33 -25.09
C GLN A 171 -6.27 13.89 -25.50
N ALA A 172 -7.12 14.25 -24.52
CA ALA A 172 -8.43 14.84 -24.78
C ALA A 172 -8.95 15.62 -23.55
N GLN A 173 -9.85 16.58 -23.76
CA GLN A 173 -10.68 17.17 -22.72
C GLN A 173 -11.95 16.33 -22.55
N ILE A 174 -12.42 16.16 -21.31
CA ILE A 174 -13.76 15.60 -21.08
C ILE A 174 -14.80 16.72 -21.25
N THR A 175 -15.81 16.48 -22.09
CA THR A 175 -16.78 17.49 -22.55
C THR A 175 -18.15 17.42 -21.89
N ALA A 176 -18.43 16.35 -21.13
CA ALA A 176 -19.68 16.18 -20.40
C ALA A 176 -19.44 15.56 -19.03
N ALA A 177 -20.38 15.79 -18.10
CA ALA A 177 -20.37 15.13 -16.81
C ALA A 177 -20.58 13.61 -16.96
N ALA A 178 -20.03 12.84 -16.03
CA ALA A 178 -20.26 11.41 -15.90
C ALA A 178 -20.31 11.02 -14.43
N ASP A 179 -21.24 10.16 -14.05
CA ASP A 179 -21.40 9.74 -12.66
C ASP A 179 -20.36 8.69 -12.28
N ARG A 180 -20.02 8.64 -10.99
CA ARG A 180 -19.29 7.50 -10.43
C ARG A 180 -19.98 6.19 -10.86
N GLY A 181 -19.20 5.20 -11.29
CA GLY A 181 -19.72 3.94 -11.84
C GLY A 181 -19.83 3.90 -13.36
N ALA A 182 -19.83 5.06 -14.04
CA ALA A 182 -19.89 5.08 -15.49
C ALA A 182 -18.63 4.50 -16.14
N HIS A 183 -18.77 4.02 -17.37
CA HIS A 183 -17.69 3.49 -18.21
C HIS A 183 -17.48 4.30 -19.49
N VAL A 184 -18.31 5.30 -19.75
CA VAL A 184 -18.29 6.08 -20.99
C VAL A 184 -18.06 7.54 -20.68
N LEU A 185 -17.09 8.14 -21.36
CA LEU A 185 -16.73 9.55 -21.24
C LEU A 185 -16.89 10.23 -22.60
N ALA A 186 -17.47 11.43 -22.61
CA ALA A 186 -17.51 12.28 -23.79
C ALA A 186 -16.22 13.11 -23.91
N VAL A 187 -15.65 13.19 -25.12
CA VAL A 187 -14.36 13.81 -25.39
C VAL A 187 -14.41 14.73 -26.62
N ASP A 188 -13.54 15.75 -26.66
CA ASP A 188 -13.42 16.71 -27.77
C ASP A 188 -12.60 16.17 -28.97
N GLU A 189 -11.45 15.55 -28.68
CA GLU A 189 -10.46 15.09 -29.66
C GLU A 189 -10.25 13.55 -29.59
N PRO A 190 -11.23 12.72 -30.01
CA PRO A 190 -11.12 11.26 -29.91
C PRO A 190 -10.02 10.66 -30.78
N GLY A 191 -9.54 11.39 -31.80
CA GLY A 191 -8.56 10.88 -32.78
C GLY A 191 -7.18 10.53 -32.22
N ARG A 192 -6.84 11.02 -31.01
CA ARG A 192 -5.62 10.62 -30.29
C ARG A 192 -5.80 9.36 -29.44
N LEU A 193 -7.03 8.93 -29.24
CA LEU A 193 -7.37 7.78 -28.42
C LEU A 193 -7.43 6.50 -29.26
N LYS A 194 -6.88 5.41 -28.72
CA LYS A 194 -6.86 4.10 -29.39
C LYS A 194 -7.32 3.00 -28.44
N SER A 195 -8.10 2.06 -28.95
CA SER A 195 -8.43 0.83 -28.20
C SER A 195 -7.15 0.12 -27.75
N GLY A 196 -7.15 -0.38 -26.52
CA GLY A 196 -6.03 -1.09 -25.89
C GLY A 196 -5.04 -0.21 -25.13
N GLN A 197 -5.00 1.10 -25.39
CA GLN A 197 -4.06 1.98 -24.70
C GLN A 197 -4.53 2.32 -23.27
N ASP A 198 -3.58 2.51 -22.36
CA ASP A 198 -3.87 3.03 -21.02
C ASP A 198 -3.89 4.56 -21.05
N VAL A 199 -4.87 5.15 -20.39
CA VAL A 199 -5.00 6.60 -20.19
C VAL A 199 -5.18 6.91 -18.71
N ARG A 200 -4.76 8.10 -18.30
CA ARG A 200 -5.06 8.63 -16.97
C ARG A 200 -6.09 9.74 -17.09
N LEU A 201 -7.21 9.59 -16.40
CA LEU A 201 -8.16 10.66 -16.14
C LEU A 201 -7.66 11.49 -14.96
N VAL A 202 -7.51 12.79 -15.14
CA VAL A 202 -7.06 13.73 -14.10
C VAL A 202 -8.17 14.75 -13.84
N LEU A 203 -8.53 14.92 -12.56
CA LEU A 203 -9.45 15.95 -12.09
C LEU A 203 -8.65 16.95 -11.25
N ARG A 204 -8.84 18.24 -11.53
CA ARG A 204 -8.18 19.35 -10.84
C ARG A 204 -9.24 20.23 -10.20
N ASP A 205 -9.18 20.33 -8.88
CA ASP A 205 -10.18 21.02 -8.07
C ASP A 205 -10.40 22.47 -8.50
N ASP A 206 -11.58 23.01 -8.19
CA ASP A 206 -11.90 24.42 -8.40
C ASP A 206 -11.41 25.28 -7.22
N GLU A 207 -11.58 26.59 -7.31
CA GLU A 207 -11.14 27.50 -6.24
C GLU A 207 -12.01 27.37 -4.97
N ARG A 208 -13.21 26.76 -5.07
CA ARG A 208 -14.10 26.50 -3.93
C ARG A 208 -13.79 25.18 -3.21
N GLN A 209 -12.76 24.45 -3.67
CA GLN A 209 -12.40 23.12 -3.17
C GLN A 209 -13.54 22.09 -3.26
N SER A 210 -14.37 22.19 -4.29
CA SER A 210 -15.56 21.35 -4.46
C SER A 210 -15.23 19.88 -4.73
N LEU A 211 -14.09 19.57 -5.38
CA LEU A 211 -13.59 18.20 -5.54
C LEU A 211 -13.13 17.64 -4.20
N VAL A 212 -12.30 18.36 -3.45
CA VAL A 212 -11.89 17.91 -2.10
C VAL A 212 -13.11 17.68 -1.21
N ARG A 213 -14.07 18.61 -1.22
CA ARG A 213 -15.33 18.45 -0.48
C ARG A 213 -16.12 17.23 -0.93
N TYR A 214 -16.16 16.93 -2.23
CA TYR A 214 -16.79 15.72 -2.75
C TYR A 214 -16.07 14.44 -2.26
N LEU A 215 -14.74 14.39 -2.31
CA LEU A 215 -13.97 13.23 -1.85
C LEU A 215 -14.17 12.95 -0.34
N TYR A 216 -14.32 14.00 0.48
CA TYR A 216 -14.65 13.88 1.90
C TYR A 216 -16.16 13.77 2.18
N GLN A 217 -17.01 13.73 1.15
CA GLN A 217 -18.46 13.67 1.30
C GLN A 217 -19.03 14.80 2.18
N GLY A 218 -18.50 16.00 2.01
CA GLY A 218 -18.90 17.21 2.73
C GLY A 218 -18.16 17.46 4.04
N ASP A 219 -17.51 16.46 4.63
CA ASP A 219 -16.90 16.53 5.95
C ASP A 219 -15.37 16.50 5.88
N THR A 220 -14.81 17.60 5.39
CA THR A 220 -13.38 17.74 5.08
C THR A 220 -12.51 17.89 6.30
N GLY A 221 -13.04 18.40 7.42
CA GLY A 221 -12.22 19.08 8.43
C GLY A 221 -11.56 20.36 7.87
N PRO A 222 -10.56 20.93 8.55
CA PRO A 222 -9.89 22.15 8.10
C PRO A 222 -8.98 21.88 6.89
N THR A 223 -9.02 22.73 5.86
CA THR A 223 -8.32 22.54 4.56
C THR A 223 -7.55 23.77 4.08
N GLN A 224 -7.30 24.74 4.98
CA GLN A 224 -6.69 26.04 4.65
C GLN A 224 -5.27 25.91 4.08
N GLU A 225 -4.53 24.87 4.46
CA GLU A 225 -3.14 24.63 4.05
C GLU A 225 -3.04 23.74 2.79
N LEU A 226 -4.17 23.34 2.20
CA LEU A 226 -4.17 22.58 0.94
C LEU A 226 -3.72 23.45 -0.24
N GLN A 227 -2.48 23.25 -0.66
CA GLN A 227 -1.92 23.83 -1.88
C GLN A 227 -2.56 23.24 -3.15
N LYS A 228 -2.56 24.01 -4.25
CA LYS A 228 -3.15 23.59 -5.55
C LYS A 228 -2.67 22.22 -6.04
N ARG A 229 -1.39 21.89 -5.83
CA ARG A 229 -0.79 20.60 -6.22
C ARG A 229 -1.39 19.39 -5.46
N HIS A 230 -2.01 19.61 -4.31
CA HIS A 230 -2.66 18.57 -3.50
C HIS A 230 -4.19 18.50 -3.72
N ARG A 231 -4.75 19.39 -4.56
CA ARG A 231 -6.20 19.46 -4.83
C ARG A 231 -6.48 18.88 -6.21
N LEU A 232 -6.11 17.62 -6.40
CA LEU A 232 -6.34 16.85 -7.62
C LEU A 232 -6.53 15.38 -7.28
N THR A 233 -7.12 14.63 -8.19
CA THR A 233 -7.10 13.18 -8.13
C THR A 233 -6.99 12.59 -9.54
N SER A 234 -6.57 11.34 -9.62
CA SER A 234 -6.41 10.67 -10.90
C SER A 234 -6.87 9.22 -10.86
N PHE A 235 -7.07 8.68 -12.06
CA PHE A 235 -7.50 7.31 -12.25
C PHE A 235 -6.95 6.77 -13.56
N VAL A 236 -6.34 5.60 -13.53
CA VAL A 236 -5.84 4.93 -14.74
C VAL A 236 -6.82 3.85 -15.19
N ALA A 237 -7.14 3.87 -16.48
CA ALA A 237 -7.99 2.89 -17.14
C ALA A 237 -7.51 2.59 -18.56
N ARG A 238 -7.92 1.45 -19.11
CA ARG A 238 -7.69 1.10 -20.51
C ARG A 238 -8.86 1.55 -21.37
N VAL A 239 -8.55 2.12 -22.53
CA VAL A 239 -9.54 2.40 -23.56
C VAL A 239 -10.01 1.08 -24.19
N VAL A 240 -11.28 0.76 -24.05
CA VAL A 240 -11.92 -0.40 -24.68
C VAL A 240 -12.30 -0.07 -26.12
N SER A 241 -12.97 1.06 -26.33
CA SER A 241 -13.41 1.51 -27.66
C SER A 241 -13.50 3.02 -27.75
N VAL A 242 -13.37 3.53 -28.97
CA VAL A 242 -13.62 4.92 -29.32
C VAL A 242 -14.71 4.94 -30.39
N ALA A 243 -15.81 5.63 -30.12
CA ALA A 243 -16.97 5.70 -31.02
C ALA A 243 -17.49 7.14 -31.07
N GLY A 244 -17.39 7.78 -32.23
CA GLY A 244 -17.70 9.21 -32.36
C GLY A 244 -16.87 10.04 -31.37
N GLN A 245 -17.56 10.86 -30.56
CA GLN A 245 -16.97 11.70 -29.51
C GLN A 245 -17.00 11.03 -28.13
N THR A 246 -17.06 9.70 -28.07
CA THR A 246 -17.10 8.96 -26.80
C THR A 246 -15.98 7.93 -26.72
N VAL A 247 -15.48 7.73 -25.50
CA VAL A 247 -14.52 6.68 -25.17
C VAL A 247 -15.10 5.79 -24.08
N THR A 248 -15.00 4.48 -24.28
CA THR A 248 -15.37 3.47 -23.28
C THR A 248 -14.11 2.98 -22.57
N ILE A 249 -14.14 2.89 -21.25
CA ILE A 249 -13.05 2.42 -20.40
C ILE A 249 -13.35 1.08 -19.73
N ASP A 250 -12.30 0.34 -19.39
CA ASP A 250 -12.36 -1.05 -18.90
C ASP A 250 -12.83 -1.21 -17.45
N ARG A 251 -12.96 -0.12 -16.71
CA ARG A 251 -13.34 -0.12 -15.29
C ARG A 251 -14.21 1.09 -14.92
N PRO A 252 -15.10 0.94 -13.94
CA PRO A 252 -16.02 2.00 -13.55
C PRO A 252 -15.27 3.18 -12.96
N LEU A 253 -15.75 4.40 -13.22
CA LEU A 253 -15.22 5.60 -12.60
C LEU A 253 -15.33 5.51 -11.06
N PRO A 254 -14.27 5.80 -10.29
CA PRO A 254 -14.31 5.75 -8.83
C PRO A 254 -14.88 7.04 -8.20
N PHE A 255 -15.16 8.06 -9.01
CA PHE A 255 -15.69 9.36 -8.64
C PHE A 255 -16.55 9.92 -9.77
N ASP A 256 -17.37 10.93 -9.47
CA ASP A 256 -18.06 11.73 -10.48
C ASP A 256 -17.03 12.51 -11.30
N VAL A 257 -17.39 12.85 -12.52
CA VAL A 257 -16.66 13.75 -13.39
C VAL A 257 -17.54 14.96 -13.64
N ARG A 258 -17.05 16.15 -13.29
CA ARG A 258 -17.79 17.40 -13.40
C ARG A 258 -16.94 18.45 -14.12
N PRO A 259 -17.51 19.25 -15.05
CA PRO A 259 -16.75 20.23 -15.82
C PRO A 259 -15.94 21.23 -14.96
N GLU A 260 -16.46 21.64 -13.80
CA GLU A 260 -15.77 22.54 -12.87
C GLU A 260 -14.44 21.96 -12.33
N TRP A 261 -14.27 20.64 -12.36
CA TRP A 261 -13.04 19.95 -11.95
C TRP A 261 -12.05 19.76 -13.09
N ARG A 262 -12.27 20.46 -14.22
CA ARG A 262 -11.38 20.49 -15.41
C ARG A 262 -10.86 19.10 -15.80
N PRO A 263 -11.74 18.11 -15.99
CA PRO A 263 -11.35 16.74 -16.25
C PRO A 263 -10.66 16.57 -17.60
N GLU A 264 -9.49 15.93 -17.61
CA GLU A 264 -8.71 15.69 -18.83
C GLU A 264 -8.24 14.23 -18.90
N LEU A 265 -8.16 13.67 -20.11
CA LEU A 265 -7.42 12.45 -20.38
C LEU A 265 -6.00 12.82 -20.78
N VAL A 266 -5.03 12.23 -20.11
CA VAL A 266 -3.60 12.30 -20.44
C VAL A 266 -3.06 10.90 -20.72
N ALA A 267 -1.92 10.81 -21.41
CA ALA A 267 -1.26 9.52 -21.59
C ALA A 267 -0.80 8.96 -20.23
N PHE A 268 -0.76 7.64 -20.11
CA PHE A 268 -0.15 6.94 -18.99
C PHE A 268 0.96 6.02 -19.52
N GLU A 269 2.17 6.56 -19.59
CA GLU A 269 3.34 5.90 -20.17
C GLU A 269 4.56 5.99 -19.24
N PRO A 270 4.52 5.43 -18.02
CA PRO A 270 5.71 5.33 -17.18
C PRO A 270 6.85 4.62 -17.92
N SER A 271 8.02 5.26 -17.91
CA SER A 271 9.22 4.84 -18.64
C SER A 271 9.88 3.59 -18.06
N VAL A 272 9.60 3.28 -16.80
CA VAL A 272 10.13 2.10 -16.10
C VAL A 272 8.96 1.23 -15.65
N ARG A 273 9.06 -0.04 -16.02
CA ARG A 273 8.08 -1.09 -15.75
C ARG A 273 8.75 -2.46 -15.73
N GLU A 274 8.06 -3.45 -15.18
CA GLU A 274 8.55 -4.83 -15.16
C GLU A 274 9.90 -4.96 -14.42
N VAL A 275 10.08 -4.18 -13.35
CA VAL A 275 11.29 -4.20 -12.51
C VAL A 275 10.96 -4.78 -11.14
N GLY A 276 11.81 -5.69 -10.68
CA GLY A 276 11.65 -6.40 -9.41
C GLY A 276 12.85 -6.23 -8.48
N ILE A 277 12.59 -6.19 -7.18
CA ILE A 277 13.58 -6.40 -6.11
C ILE A 277 13.11 -7.61 -5.33
N GLU A 278 13.87 -8.70 -5.32
CA GLU A 278 13.38 -9.94 -4.71
C GLU A 278 14.42 -10.75 -3.95
N SER A 279 13.98 -11.44 -2.89
CA SER A 279 14.79 -12.38 -2.11
C SER A 279 16.08 -11.78 -1.54
N LEU A 280 15.97 -10.56 -0.99
CA LEU A 280 17.09 -9.78 -0.46
C LEU A 280 16.82 -9.30 0.98
N GLY A 281 17.88 -9.31 1.79
CA GLY A 281 17.93 -8.65 3.08
C GLY A 281 18.54 -7.26 2.95
N PHE A 282 18.03 -6.31 3.72
CA PHE A 282 18.52 -4.95 3.84
C PHE A 282 18.90 -4.70 5.28
N GLU A 283 20.17 -4.36 5.52
CA GLU A 283 20.72 -4.17 6.85
C GLU A 283 21.33 -2.79 7.01
N PHE A 284 20.98 -2.11 8.09
CA PHE A 284 21.53 -0.82 8.48
C PHE A 284 22.21 -0.91 9.87
N PRO A 285 23.15 -0.01 10.19
CA PRO A 285 23.82 0.01 11.48
C PRO A 285 22.84 0.07 12.66
N ASN A 286 23.06 -0.75 13.68
CA ASN A 286 22.30 -0.66 14.92
C ASN A 286 22.67 0.62 15.67
N ARG A 287 21.82 1.65 15.52
CA ARG A 287 21.91 2.93 16.24
C ARG A 287 20.58 3.23 16.91
N PRO A 288 20.55 3.79 18.13
CA PRO A 288 19.30 4.23 18.75
C PRO A 288 18.48 5.10 17.78
N TYR A 289 17.17 4.88 17.72
CA TYR A 289 16.30 5.75 16.93
C TYR A 289 16.07 7.06 17.69
N ALA A 290 16.56 8.16 17.12
CA ALA A 290 16.52 9.47 17.76
C ALA A 290 15.12 10.13 17.74
N GLY A 291 14.16 9.50 17.05
CA GLY A 291 12.76 9.90 17.02
C GLY A 291 12.35 10.68 15.77
N HIS A 292 11.10 11.14 15.77
CA HIS A 292 10.45 11.73 14.60
C HIS A 292 11.24 12.90 13.94
N PHE A 293 11.40 12.84 12.62
CA PHE A 293 12.07 13.83 11.78
C PHE A 293 13.58 13.98 12.05
N THR A 294 14.21 12.91 12.54
CA THR A 294 15.67 12.86 12.76
C THR A 294 16.38 11.93 11.78
N GLU A 295 15.64 11.38 10.82
CA GLU A 295 16.13 10.36 9.90
C GLU A 295 17.23 10.91 9.00
N ARG A 296 18.23 10.08 8.74
CA ARG A 296 19.36 10.39 7.85
C ARG A 296 19.30 9.57 6.56
N GLY A 297 18.19 8.85 6.36
CA GLY A 297 17.92 8.09 5.15
C GLY A 297 18.50 6.68 5.18
N ALA A 298 18.45 5.97 6.31
CA ALA A 298 18.60 4.52 6.32
C ALA A 298 17.35 3.84 5.72
N ASN A 299 17.14 4.04 4.41
CA ASN A 299 15.91 3.67 3.71
C ASN A 299 16.17 2.55 2.70
N ALA A 300 15.39 1.47 2.74
CA ALA A 300 15.68 0.28 1.94
C ALA A 300 15.34 0.46 0.45
N ILE A 301 14.06 0.63 0.13
CA ILE A 301 13.55 0.57 -1.26
C ILE A 301 12.71 1.80 -1.58
N ALA A 302 12.91 2.35 -2.79
CA ALA A 302 11.99 3.31 -3.37
C ALA A 302 11.57 2.90 -4.78
N MET A 303 10.28 3.07 -5.08
CA MET A 303 9.67 2.88 -6.39
C MET A 303 8.97 4.16 -6.81
N SER A 304 9.53 4.90 -7.77
CA SER A 304 9.07 6.26 -8.10
C SER A 304 8.79 6.47 -9.58
N GLY A 305 7.57 6.89 -9.92
CA GLY A 305 7.19 7.15 -11.31
C GLY A 305 7.23 5.89 -12.20
N VAL A 306 6.87 4.75 -11.62
CA VAL A 306 6.94 3.42 -12.25
C VAL A 306 5.55 2.80 -12.38
N ARG A 307 5.44 1.74 -13.17
CA ARG A 307 4.26 0.86 -13.18
C ARG A 307 4.64 -0.60 -13.20
N ASP A 308 3.75 -1.47 -12.72
CA ASP A 308 3.92 -2.92 -12.84
C ASP A 308 5.30 -3.39 -12.31
N CYS A 309 5.78 -2.76 -11.23
CA CYS A 309 7.01 -3.11 -10.52
C CYS A 309 6.70 -3.85 -9.21
N TRP A 310 7.67 -4.59 -8.68
CA TRP A 310 7.45 -5.34 -7.45
C TRP A 310 8.64 -5.38 -6.49
N ALA A 311 8.32 -5.57 -5.21
CA ALA A 311 9.26 -5.98 -4.18
C ALA A 311 8.71 -7.25 -3.51
N ARG A 312 9.48 -8.35 -3.47
CA ARG A 312 8.99 -9.65 -2.98
C ARG A 312 10.03 -10.41 -2.16
N ASP A 313 9.62 -11.02 -1.04
CA ASP A 313 10.54 -11.76 -0.15
C ASP A 313 11.69 -10.85 0.30
N ILE A 314 11.36 -9.90 1.17
CA ILE A 314 12.27 -8.85 1.61
C ILE A 314 12.36 -8.86 3.13
N ARG A 315 13.58 -8.76 3.66
CA ARG A 315 13.82 -8.55 5.09
C ARG A 315 14.50 -7.21 5.29
N ILE A 316 13.97 -6.35 6.15
CA ILE A 316 14.53 -5.03 6.45
C ILE A 316 14.88 -4.98 7.94
N HIS A 317 16.14 -4.66 8.23
CA HIS A 317 16.70 -4.65 9.58
C HIS A 317 17.32 -3.29 9.94
N ASN A 318 16.90 -2.72 11.08
CA ASN A 318 17.40 -1.45 11.64
C ASN A 318 17.22 -0.20 10.75
N SER A 319 16.25 -0.19 9.84
CA SER A 319 16.02 0.96 8.94
C SER A 319 15.43 2.18 9.65
N ASP A 320 15.67 3.37 9.10
CA ASP A 320 14.86 4.56 9.35
C ASP A 320 13.51 4.45 8.63
N SER A 321 13.51 4.04 7.36
CA SER A 321 12.29 3.73 6.62
C SER A 321 12.42 2.49 5.74
N GLY A 322 11.30 1.80 5.49
CA GLY A 322 11.29 0.58 4.69
C GLY A 322 11.17 0.84 3.19
N ILE A 323 9.93 0.96 2.74
CA ILE A 323 9.58 0.96 1.31
C ILE A 323 8.70 2.16 0.99
N PHE A 324 9.13 3.00 0.04
CA PHE A 324 8.32 4.08 -0.52
C PHE A 324 7.82 3.72 -1.92
N VAL A 325 6.50 3.82 -2.13
CA VAL A 325 5.85 3.51 -3.41
C VAL A 325 5.05 4.71 -3.90
N THR A 326 5.52 5.34 -4.97
CA THR A 326 4.79 6.41 -5.68
C THR A 326 4.35 6.00 -7.09
N GLY A 327 4.57 4.72 -7.45
CA GLY A 327 4.13 4.11 -8.70
C GLY A 327 2.66 3.71 -8.72
N THR A 328 2.23 3.10 -9.83
CA THR A 328 0.87 2.60 -10.03
C THR A 328 0.90 1.12 -10.39
N PHE A 329 -0.06 0.32 -9.90
CA PHE A 329 -0.11 -1.13 -10.16
C PHE A 329 1.17 -1.88 -9.72
N CYS A 330 1.83 -1.40 -8.67
CA CYS A 330 2.98 -2.08 -8.09
C CYS A 330 2.54 -3.07 -7.00
N THR A 331 3.34 -4.12 -6.78
CA THR A 331 3.10 -5.12 -5.73
C THR A 331 4.28 -5.20 -4.76
N VAL A 332 4.00 -5.04 -3.47
CA VAL A 332 4.93 -5.32 -2.37
C VAL A 332 4.39 -6.52 -1.61
N GLU A 333 5.14 -7.63 -1.55
CA GLU A 333 4.66 -8.83 -0.87
C GLU A 333 5.72 -9.64 -0.13
N ASN A 334 5.32 -10.28 0.98
CA ASN A 334 6.24 -11.06 1.83
C ASN A 334 7.41 -10.20 2.37
N VAL A 335 7.10 -9.22 3.23
CA VAL A 335 8.08 -8.29 3.80
C VAL A 335 8.15 -8.44 5.32
N VAL A 336 9.34 -8.63 5.87
CA VAL A 336 9.59 -8.71 7.32
C VAL A 336 10.40 -7.52 7.79
N PHE A 337 9.90 -6.81 8.80
CA PHE A 337 10.60 -5.72 9.47
C PHE A 337 11.10 -6.17 10.84
N THR A 338 12.38 -5.98 11.10
CA THR A 338 13.00 -6.27 12.40
C THR A 338 13.91 -5.13 12.84
N SER A 339 14.16 -5.03 14.14
CA SER A 339 15.06 -4.01 14.66
C SER A 339 15.61 -4.41 16.02
N GLU A 340 16.90 -4.16 16.22
CA GLU A 340 17.57 -4.19 17.52
C GLU A 340 17.85 -2.77 18.06
N ARG A 341 17.39 -1.74 17.34
CA ARG A 341 17.55 -0.35 17.74
C ARG A 341 16.84 -0.10 19.06
N VAL A 342 17.48 0.66 19.94
CA VAL A 342 16.79 1.24 21.10
C VAL A 342 15.67 2.13 20.59
N ARG A 343 14.43 1.86 21.05
CA ARG A 343 13.22 2.59 20.68
C ARG A 343 13.27 4.04 21.17
N ASP A 344 12.65 4.94 20.42
CA ASP A 344 12.50 6.33 20.85
C ASP A 344 11.57 6.43 22.08
N LYS A 345 11.73 7.49 22.88
CA LYS A 345 10.99 7.66 24.13
C LYS A 345 9.55 8.12 23.95
N GLN A 346 9.20 8.73 22.81
CA GLN A 346 7.89 9.37 22.61
C GLN A 346 6.89 8.44 21.95
N ARG A 347 7.33 7.72 20.91
CA ARG A 347 6.51 6.83 20.09
C ARG A 347 6.87 5.36 20.28
N HIS A 348 7.88 5.03 21.09
CA HIS A 348 8.33 3.64 21.28
C HIS A 348 8.56 2.90 19.95
N SER A 349 9.03 3.64 18.96
CA SER A 349 9.27 3.20 17.59
C SER A 349 10.77 3.05 17.35
N THR A 350 11.13 2.32 16.31
CA THR A 350 12.51 2.07 15.89
C THR A 350 12.85 2.67 14.53
N GLY A 351 11.88 3.33 13.90
CA GLY A 351 11.98 3.99 12.61
C GLY A 351 10.76 4.86 12.36
N HIS A 352 10.75 5.53 11.22
CA HIS A 352 9.73 6.51 10.84
C HIS A 352 8.61 5.89 10.00
N HIS A 353 8.89 5.48 8.75
CA HIS A 353 7.89 4.87 7.85
C HIS A 353 8.23 3.42 7.52
N GLY A 354 7.32 2.49 7.78
CA GLY A 354 7.45 1.09 7.38
C GLY A 354 7.26 0.92 5.87
N ILE A 355 6.00 0.92 5.42
CA ILE A 355 5.63 0.92 4.00
C ILE A 355 4.73 2.13 3.75
N GLN A 356 5.18 3.05 2.91
CA GLN A 356 4.41 4.23 2.51
C GLN A 356 4.01 4.13 1.03
N VAL A 357 2.74 4.35 0.76
CA VAL A 357 2.16 4.38 -0.59
C VAL A 357 1.51 5.73 -0.84
N THR A 358 1.98 6.44 -1.86
CA THR A 358 1.40 7.72 -2.32
C THR A 358 1.04 7.71 -3.80
N GLY A 359 1.21 6.56 -4.48
CA GLY A 359 0.63 6.29 -5.79
C GLY A 359 -0.69 5.51 -5.69
N ASP A 360 -1.29 5.21 -6.84
CA ASP A 360 -2.64 4.62 -6.92
C ASP A 360 -2.64 3.13 -7.30
N ASP A 361 -3.68 2.40 -6.90
CA ASP A 361 -3.94 1.00 -7.28
C ASP A 361 -2.74 0.04 -7.01
N ASN A 362 -2.02 0.21 -5.91
CA ASN A 362 -0.93 -0.68 -5.50
C ASN A 362 -1.41 -1.76 -4.52
N LEU A 363 -0.74 -2.91 -4.52
CA LEU A 363 -1.00 -4.02 -3.60
C LEU A 363 0.18 -4.19 -2.65
N VAL A 364 -0.08 -4.11 -1.35
CA VAL A 364 0.84 -4.46 -0.27
C VAL A 364 0.24 -5.65 0.47
N ARG A 365 0.90 -6.80 0.51
CA ARG A 365 0.34 -7.97 1.21
C ARG A 365 1.36 -8.85 1.89
N ARG A 366 0.94 -9.60 2.91
CA ARG A 366 1.81 -10.51 3.67
C ARG A 366 3.06 -9.79 4.19
N PHE A 367 2.85 -8.92 5.16
CA PHE A 367 3.92 -8.22 5.85
C PHE A 367 3.91 -8.58 7.34
N ASP A 368 5.09 -8.55 7.96
CA ASP A 368 5.28 -8.85 9.38
C ASP A 368 6.15 -7.78 10.04
N PHE A 369 5.50 -6.90 10.82
CA PHE A 369 6.17 -5.90 11.64
C PHE A 369 6.51 -6.49 13.01
N GLN A 370 7.73 -7.04 13.14
CA GLN A 370 8.30 -7.53 14.42
C GLN A 370 9.01 -6.42 15.20
N THR A 371 8.79 -5.18 14.76
CA THR A 371 9.17 -3.94 15.41
C THR A 371 8.10 -2.91 15.04
N ARG A 372 8.21 -1.71 15.58
CA ARG A 372 7.28 -0.62 15.31
C ARG A 372 7.96 0.57 14.65
N PHE A 373 7.29 1.16 13.69
CA PHE A 373 7.59 2.47 13.12
C PHE A 373 6.62 3.51 13.67
N ILE A 374 6.95 4.80 13.53
CA ILE A 374 5.98 5.86 13.83
C ILE A 374 4.73 5.70 12.95
N HIS A 375 4.96 5.30 11.70
CA HIS A 375 3.96 5.02 10.69
C HIS A 375 4.26 3.67 10.03
N ASP A 376 3.62 2.58 10.46
CA ASP A 376 3.88 1.25 9.90
C ASP A 376 3.38 1.15 8.45
N LEU A 377 2.12 1.51 8.22
CA LEU A 377 1.50 1.55 6.89
C LEU A 377 0.96 2.95 6.62
N THR A 378 1.49 3.63 5.60
CA THR A 378 1.09 5.00 5.25
C THR A 378 0.38 5.06 3.90
N VAL A 379 -0.73 5.79 3.86
CA VAL A 379 -1.35 6.32 2.63
C VAL A 379 -1.44 7.83 2.68
N ALA A 380 -1.13 8.51 1.57
CA ALA A 380 -1.28 9.96 1.45
C ALA A 380 -1.53 10.36 -0.01
N HIS A 381 -2.51 11.24 -0.23
CA HIS A 381 -2.87 11.75 -1.56
C HIS A 381 -3.04 10.66 -2.65
N CYS A 382 -3.69 9.55 -2.30
CA CYS A 382 -3.79 8.37 -3.16
C CYS A 382 -5.11 7.61 -2.98
N ARG A 383 -5.39 6.70 -3.93
CA ARG A 383 -6.57 5.84 -3.90
C ARG A 383 -6.32 4.43 -4.43
N GLY A 384 -7.25 3.53 -4.11
CA GLY A 384 -7.30 2.18 -4.68
C GLY A 384 -6.22 1.24 -4.18
N ASN A 385 -5.41 1.65 -3.21
CA ASN A 385 -4.37 0.79 -2.66
C ASN A 385 -4.96 -0.24 -1.71
N VAL A 386 -4.33 -1.41 -1.65
CA VAL A 386 -4.74 -2.53 -0.81
C VAL A 386 -3.60 -2.92 0.11
N PHE A 387 -3.89 -3.03 1.40
CA PHE A 387 -3.03 -3.60 2.43
C PHE A 387 -3.68 -4.87 2.96
N GLY A 388 -3.11 -6.03 2.66
CA GLY A 388 -3.74 -7.34 2.86
C GLY A 388 -2.88 -8.33 3.65
N ASP A 389 -3.51 -9.23 4.41
CA ASP A 389 -2.87 -10.44 4.97
C ASP A 389 -1.60 -10.18 5.80
N GLY A 390 -1.54 -9.04 6.47
CA GLY A 390 -0.35 -8.61 7.22
C GLY A 390 -0.58 -8.55 8.73
N ARG A 391 0.52 -8.47 9.47
CA ARG A 391 0.50 -8.36 10.93
C ARG A 391 1.57 -7.41 11.45
N GLY A 392 1.39 -6.97 12.69
CA GLY A 392 2.42 -6.25 13.43
C GLY A 392 2.21 -6.29 14.94
N GLU A 393 3.21 -5.86 15.70
CA GLU A 393 3.11 -5.81 17.16
C GLU A 393 2.01 -4.85 17.66
N ASP A 394 1.80 -3.72 16.97
CA ASP A 394 0.80 -2.69 17.27
C ASP A 394 0.63 -1.74 16.06
N LEU A 395 0.00 -2.24 14.99
CA LEU A 395 -0.01 -1.56 13.68
C LEU A 395 -0.61 -0.15 13.73
N SER A 396 0.09 0.81 13.14
CA SER A 396 -0.46 2.11 12.74
C SER A 396 -0.94 2.09 11.28
N LEU A 397 -2.21 2.48 11.04
CA LEU A 397 -2.76 2.71 9.71
C LEU A 397 -2.76 4.22 9.42
N ASP A 398 -1.57 4.75 9.15
CA ASP A 398 -1.34 6.17 8.96
C ASP A 398 -1.98 6.67 7.65
N HIS A 399 -2.99 7.53 7.79
CA HIS A 399 -3.57 8.25 6.67
C HIS A 399 -3.09 9.70 6.76
N HIS A 400 -2.00 10.01 6.05
CA HIS A 400 -1.18 11.21 6.27
C HIS A 400 -1.79 12.52 5.72
N LYS A 401 -3.12 12.53 5.48
CA LYS A 401 -3.93 13.62 4.90
C LYS A 401 -3.76 13.81 3.39
N TYR A 402 -4.29 14.93 2.87
CA TYR A 402 -4.43 15.24 1.44
C TYR A 402 -5.47 14.37 0.72
N ALA A 403 -6.59 14.09 1.39
CA ALA A 403 -7.71 13.31 0.89
C ALA A 403 -7.33 11.90 0.37
N PRO A 404 -6.61 11.05 1.13
CA PRO A 404 -6.50 9.65 0.74
C PRO A 404 -7.89 9.02 0.88
N TYR A 405 -8.41 8.41 -0.18
CA TYR A 405 -9.79 7.92 -0.24
C TYR A 405 -9.82 6.55 -0.93
N ALA A 406 -10.86 5.77 -0.67
CA ALA A 406 -11.03 4.45 -1.31
C ALA A 406 -9.75 3.60 -1.29
N ASN A 407 -9.09 3.51 -0.12
CA ASN A 407 -8.02 2.53 0.14
C ASN A 407 -8.58 1.40 1.02
N LEU A 408 -8.07 0.19 0.84
CA LEU A 408 -8.52 -1.02 1.53
C LEU A 408 -7.44 -1.53 2.48
N PHE A 409 -7.83 -1.78 3.72
CA PHE A 409 -7.06 -2.53 4.71
C PHE A 409 -7.86 -3.79 5.02
N THR A 410 -7.33 -4.96 4.69
CA THR A 410 -8.10 -6.21 4.73
C THR A 410 -7.31 -7.36 5.34
N ASN A 411 -7.97 -8.17 6.17
CA ASN A 411 -7.40 -9.36 6.79
C ASN A 411 -6.11 -9.08 7.59
N LEU A 412 -6.13 -8.07 8.46
CA LEU A 412 -4.95 -7.67 9.24
C LEU A 412 -5.00 -8.15 10.68
N ASP A 413 -3.85 -8.49 11.24
CA ASP A 413 -3.63 -8.59 12.68
C ASP A 413 -2.90 -7.33 13.17
N ALA A 414 -3.64 -6.43 13.80
CA ALA A 414 -3.13 -5.16 14.32
C ALA A 414 -2.36 -5.31 15.64
N GLY A 415 -2.18 -6.53 16.15
CA GLY A 415 -1.45 -6.78 17.39
C GLY A 415 -2.14 -6.16 18.60
N ALA A 416 -1.45 -5.30 19.33
CA ALA A 416 -2.04 -4.65 20.50
C ALA A 416 -3.23 -3.73 20.17
N GLY A 417 -3.33 -3.23 18.92
CA GLY A 417 -4.46 -2.44 18.43
C GLY A 417 -4.60 -1.05 19.08
N THR A 418 -3.52 -0.49 19.62
CA THR A 418 -3.52 0.83 20.26
C THR A 418 -3.15 1.97 19.31
N GLN A 419 -2.45 1.66 18.21
CA GLN A 419 -1.97 2.66 17.24
C GLN A 419 -2.83 2.83 16.00
N LEU A 420 -3.85 2.00 15.82
CA LEU A 420 -4.57 1.83 14.56
C LEU A 420 -5.01 3.16 13.91
N TRP A 421 -5.52 4.10 14.72
CA TRP A 421 -6.05 5.40 14.27
C TRP A 421 -5.11 6.58 14.52
N ILE A 422 -3.87 6.32 14.95
CA ILE A 422 -2.88 7.36 15.23
C ILE A 422 -2.13 7.66 13.94
N CYS A 423 -2.41 8.82 13.35
CA CYS A 423 -1.81 9.27 12.08
C CYS A 423 -0.96 10.53 12.27
N GLY A 424 -0.07 10.76 11.31
CA GLY A 424 0.65 12.00 11.11
C GLY A 424 -0.11 12.98 10.21
N GLY A 425 0.65 13.84 9.52
CA GLY A 425 0.14 14.87 8.64
C GLY A 425 0.00 16.24 9.31
N GLY A 426 0.27 17.30 8.53
CA GLY A 426 0.19 18.69 8.97
C GLY A 426 -1.23 19.16 9.33
N ALA A 427 -1.31 20.27 10.06
CA ALA A 427 -2.59 20.88 10.40
C ALA A 427 -3.30 21.42 9.16
N ALA A 428 -4.63 21.42 9.17
CA ALA A 428 -5.47 22.03 8.12
C ALA A 428 -5.24 21.51 6.69
N LEU A 429 -4.94 20.22 6.55
CA LEU A 429 -4.81 19.50 5.28
C LEU A 429 -5.94 18.49 5.03
N GLY A 430 -7.08 18.70 5.70
CA GLY A 430 -8.21 17.80 5.78
C GLY A 430 -8.12 16.78 6.93
N LYS A 431 -9.18 15.99 7.10
CA LYS A 431 -9.15 14.78 7.94
C LYS A 431 -8.13 13.78 7.40
N ASN A 432 -7.70 12.87 8.26
CA ASN A 432 -6.66 11.90 7.92
C ASN A 432 -7.05 11.04 6.70
N THR A 433 -8.28 10.54 6.66
CA THR A 433 -8.85 9.84 5.50
C THR A 433 -10.12 10.52 4.98
N ALA A 434 -10.34 10.41 3.67
CA ALA A 434 -11.56 10.77 2.98
C ALA A 434 -12.49 9.54 2.83
N ALA A 435 -13.56 9.68 2.05
CA ALA A 435 -14.62 8.68 1.96
C ALA A 435 -14.18 7.36 1.29
N TRP A 436 -15.01 6.34 1.47
CA TRP A 436 -14.92 5.00 0.90
C TRP A 436 -13.67 4.19 1.28
N ALA A 437 -12.81 4.72 2.15
CA ALA A 437 -11.82 3.91 2.85
C ALA A 437 -12.50 2.73 3.54
N THR A 438 -11.91 1.55 3.41
CA THR A 438 -12.51 0.29 3.85
C THR A 438 -11.55 -0.46 4.76
N PHE A 439 -12.02 -0.79 5.95
CA PHE A 439 -11.32 -1.61 6.94
C PHE A 439 -12.12 -2.89 7.12
N TRP A 440 -11.52 -4.01 6.73
CA TRP A 440 -12.22 -5.29 6.57
C TRP A 440 -11.48 -6.40 7.29
N ASN A 441 -12.12 -7.13 8.20
CA ASN A 441 -11.50 -8.25 8.93
C ASN A 441 -10.21 -7.83 9.66
N ILE A 442 -10.31 -6.90 10.62
CA ILE A 442 -9.16 -6.40 11.39
C ILE A 442 -9.21 -6.98 12.81
N ARG A 443 -8.20 -7.77 13.14
CA ARG A 443 -8.03 -8.40 14.44
C ARG A 443 -7.13 -7.55 15.34
N ALA A 444 -7.41 -7.55 16.64
CA ALA A 444 -6.55 -6.96 17.65
C ALA A 444 -6.70 -7.69 18.99
N LYS A 445 -5.74 -7.51 19.90
CA LYS A 445 -5.81 -8.02 21.28
C LYS A 445 -6.82 -7.28 22.16
N ARG A 446 -7.38 -6.17 21.66
CA ARG A 446 -8.36 -5.34 22.35
C ARG A 446 -9.55 -5.01 21.45
N PRO A 447 -10.71 -4.66 22.03
CA PRO A 447 -11.82 -4.11 21.26
C PRO A 447 -11.42 -2.80 20.57
N LEU A 448 -11.74 -2.71 19.28
CA LEU A 448 -11.58 -1.56 18.41
C LEU A 448 -12.91 -0.83 18.32
N ALA A 449 -12.84 0.49 18.43
CA ALA A 449 -13.98 1.39 18.27
C ALA A 449 -13.95 2.09 16.91
N TRP A 450 -15.08 2.69 16.56
CA TRP A 450 -15.15 3.69 15.50
C TRP A 450 -14.02 4.74 15.62
N PRO A 451 -13.37 5.17 14.52
CA PRO A 451 -12.28 6.12 14.57
C PRO A 451 -12.69 7.48 15.15
N PRO A 452 -11.75 8.27 15.70
CA PRO A 452 -12.02 9.62 16.16
C PRO A 452 -12.60 10.52 15.05
N ALA A 453 -13.39 11.53 15.42
CA ALA A 453 -14.02 12.44 14.44
C ALA A 453 -13.02 13.19 13.54
N SER A 454 -11.77 13.38 13.99
CA SER A 454 -10.69 13.97 13.20
C SER A 454 -10.08 13.03 12.14
N PHE A 455 -10.36 11.72 12.25
CA PHE A 455 -9.79 10.69 11.38
C PHE A 455 -10.52 10.64 10.04
N CYS A 456 -11.85 10.45 10.02
CA CYS A 456 -12.63 10.22 8.79
C CYS A 456 -13.98 10.94 8.77
N PRO A 457 -14.59 11.13 7.57
CA PRO A 457 -16.03 11.35 7.45
C PRO A 457 -16.81 10.06 7.78
N GLU A 458 -18.13 10.13 7.88
CA GLU A 458 -18.95 8.93 8.17
C GLU A 458 -19.01 7.93 7.01
N ARG A 459 -18.74 8.40 5.78
CA ARG A 459 -18.82 7.60 4.54
C ARG A 459 -17.60 6.70 4.34
N VAL A 460 -17.20 5.95 5.36
CA VAL A 460 -16.18 4.89 5.33
C VAL A 460 -16.83 3.55 5.70
N ASN A 461 -16.12 2.44 5.48
CA ASN A 461 -16.64 1.09 5.75
C ASN A 461 -15.76 0.40 6.79
N LEU A 462 -16.33 0.01 7.93
CA LEU A 462 -15.68 -0.84 8.91
C LEU A 462 -16.50 -2.12 9.02
N VAL A 463 -15.91 -3.26 8.65
CA VAL A 463 -16.59 -4.56 8.60
C VAL A 463 -15.71 -5.62 9.24
N GLY A 464 -16.21 -6.32 10.25
CA GLY A 464 -15.47 -7.42 10.87
C GLY A 464 -14.26 -6.97 11.68
N LEU A 465 -14.44 -6.13 12.68
CA LEU A 465 -13.36 -5.72 13.59
C LEU A 465 -13.47 -6.51 14.90
N THR A 466 -12.36 -6.78 15.58
CA THR A 466 -12.42 -7.17 17.00
C THR A 466 -13.08 -6.01 17.76
N THR A 467 -14.35 -6.14 18.15
CA THR A 467 -15.12 -5.05 18.75
C THR A 467 -16.19 -5.57 19.70
N GLU A 468 -16.64 -4.71 20.60
CA GLU A 468 -17.81 -4.89 21.47
C GLU A 468 -18.95 -3.93 21.07
N GLN A 469 -18.71 -3.04 20.10
CA GLN A 469 -19.72 -2.09 19.63
C GLN A 469 -20.75 -2.82 18.75
N PRO A 470 -22.04 -2.50 18.86
CA PRO A 470 -23.06 -3.07 17.98
C PRO A 470 -22.93 -2.52 16.56
N SER A 471 -23.51 -3.22 15.59
CA SER A 471 -23.59 -2.76 14.21
C SER A 471 -24.38 -1.45 14.06
N VAL A 472 -23.89 -0.57 13.20
CA VAL A 472 -24.55 0.65 12.70
C VAL A 472 -24.46 0.63 11.18
N LEU A 473 -25.58 0.38 10.50
CA LEU A 473 -25.63 0.14 9.05
C LEU A 473 -26.51 1.21 8.37
N GLN A 474 -25.92 2.38 8.09
CA GLN A 474 -26.61 3.48 7.42
C GLN A 474 -26.02 3.68 6.02
N ASP A 475 -26.84 3.59 4.97
CA ASP A 475 -26.37 3.63 3.58
C ASP A 475 -25.67 4.95 3.19
N ASP A 476 -26.18 6.07 3.69
CA ASP A 476 -25.68 7.42 3.49
C ASP A 476 -24.80 7.95 4.64
N GLY A 477 -24.71 7.19 5.74
CA GLY A 477 -23.96 7.54 6.94
C GLY A 477 -22.95 6.47 7.35
N ARG A 478 -22.85 6.29 8.67
CA ARG A 478 -21.92 5.37 9.31
C ARG A 478 -22.20 3.92 8.91
N TRP A 479 -21.14 3.22 8.48
CA TRP A 479 -21.17 1.76 8.30
C TRP A 479 -20.13 1.08 9.16
N PHE A 480 -20.61 0.59 10.29
CA PHE A 480 -19.88 -0.23 11.23
C PHE A 480 -20.61 -1.56 11.34
N GLU A 481 -20.07 -2.59 10.71
CA GLU A 481 -20.67 -3.92 10.69
C GLU A 481 -19.88 -4.84 11.62
N ALA A 482 -20.42 -5.01 12.82
CA ALA A 482 -19.85 -5.83 13.87
C ALA A 482 -20.13 -7.31 13.57
N ILE A 483 -19.15 -7.95 12.94
CA ILE A 483 -19.05 -9.40 12.73
C ILE A 483 -17.74 -9.83 13.39
N ALA A 484 -17.69 -10.99 14.06
CA ALA A 484 -16.42 -11.43 14.61
C ALA A 484 -15.42 -11.69 13.46
N PRO A 485 -14.17 -11.20 13.53
CA PRO A 485 -13.18 -11.40 12.46
C PRO A 485 -13.00 -12.88 12.03
N SER A 486 -13.14 -13.83 12.97
CA SER A 486 -13.05 -15.26 12.71
C SER A 486 -14.25 -15.85 11.97
N GLU A 487 -15.39 -15.17 12.00
CA GLU A 487 -16.65 -15.62 11.39
C GLU A 487 -16.92 -14.93 10.04
N LEU A 488 -16.32 -13.76 9.82
CA LEU A 488 -16.51 -12.99 8.59
C LEU A 488 -16.01 -13.75 7.35
N THR A 489 -16.89 -13.93 6.38
CA THR A 489 -16.58 -14.43 5.04
C THR A 489 -17.01 -13.42 3.97
N PRO A 490 -16.15 -13.10 2.98
CA PRO A 490 -14.75 -13.52 2.83
C PRO A 490 -13.83 -12.85 3.87
N GLN A 491 -12.74 -13.52 4.21
CA GLN A 491 -11.74 -12.96 5.13
C GLN A 491 -10.95 -11.81 4.49
N ASN A 492 -10.62 -11.91 3.20
CA ASN A 492 -9.91 -10.91 2.43
C ASN A 492 -10.81 -10.41 1.29
N LEU A 493 -11.18 -9.13 1.35
CA LEU A 493 -12.11 -8.54 0.38
C LEU A 493 -11.47 -8.37 -1.00
N TRP A 494 -10.18 -8.02 -1.06
CA TRP A 494 -9.49 -7.84 -2.34
C TRP A 494 -9.40 -9.15 -3.11
N GLU A 495 -9.07 -10.25 -2.44
CA GLU A 495 -9.02 -11.57 -3.09
C GLU A 495 -10.39 -11.98 -3.64
N ALA A 496 -11.46 -11.73 -2.88
CA ALA A 496 -12.82 -12.02 -3.31
C ALA A 496 -13.26 -11.17 -4.52
N GLN A 497 -12.99 -9.85 -4.49
CA GLN A 497 -13.27 -8.94 -5.60
C GLN A 497 -12.44 -9.30 -6.85
N ARG A 498 -11.15 -9.58 -6.67
CA ARG A 498 -10.25 -10.00 -7.74
C ARG A 498 -10.72 -11.31 -8.36
N GLY A 499 -11.00 -12.35 -7.55
CA GLY A 499 -11.49 -13.64 -8.04
C GLY A 499 -12.75 -13.49 -8.89
N ARG A 500 -13.70 -12.64 -8.46
CA ARG A 500 -14.91 -12.33 -9.22
C ARG A 500 -14.62 -11.62 -10.55
N ARG A 501 -13.64 -10.71 -10.60
CA ARG A 501 -13.29 -9.98 -11.83
C ARG A 501 -12.51 -10.82 -12.83
N VAL A 502 -11.52 -11.59 -12.38
CA VAL A 502 -10.60 -12.33 -13.27
C VAL A 502 -10.99 -13.79 -13.52
N GLY A 503 -11.98 -14.32 -12.78
CA GLY A 503 -12.53 -15.66 -13.01
C GLY A 503 -11.63 -16.79 -12.51
N ASN A 504 -11.15 -16.69 -11.26
CA ASN A 504 -10.37 -17.75 -10.60
C ASN A 504 -11.23 -18.66 -9.74
#